data_AF-A0A9J6F1S3-F1
#
_entry.id   AF-A0A9J6F1S3-F1
#
_cell.length_a   1.000
_cell.length_b   1.000
_cell.length_c   1.000
_cell.angle_alpha   90.00
_cell.angle_beta   90.00
_cell.angle_gamma   90.00
#
_symmetry.space_group_name_H-M   'P 1'
#
loop_
_entity.id
_entity.type
_entity.pdbx_description
1 polymer ?
#
loop_
_entity_poly.entity_id
_entity_poly.type
_entity_poly.pdbx_seq_one_letter_code
_entity_poly.pdbx_strand_id
1 'polypeptide(L)'
;MAANEATKEVDTDESIQAMDSHLASLLEKEHDLKEAWRKNKLNRHLRTKIADLGREIESHAKTLCAQQWNNACDEADGKMRKGTKWGLLKHLMADSDKPTRGGTQLQIERLVHKHAQDSGGSQALLKTPGQKYLPLESK
;
A
#
# COMPACT_ATOMS: atom_id res chain seq x y z
N MET A 1 -32.34 -8.16 -35.21
CA MET A 1 -31.75 -6.94 -34.62
C MET A 1 -31.59 -7.19 -33.14
N ALA A 2 -30.47 -7.76 -32.74
CA ALA A 2 -30.23 -8.22 -31.37
C ALA A 2 -28.74 -8.03 -31.05
N ALA A 3 -28.44 -7.77 -29.77
CA ALA A 3 -27.12 -7.73 -29.13
C ALA A 3 -26.41 -6.37 -29.00
N ASN A 4 -27.10 -5.28 -28.63
CA ASN A 4 -26.41 -4.05 -28.19
C ASN A 4 -26.92 -3.44 -26.86
N GLU A 5 -27.84 -4.10 -26.13
CA GLU A 5 -28.42 -3.57 -24.88
C GLU A 5 -27.83 -4.18 -23.59
N ALA A 6 -26.80 -5.04 -23.67
CA ALA A 6 -26.32 -5.82 -22.52
C ALA A 6 -24.82 -5.67 -22.22
N THR A 7 -24.14 -4.66 -22.76
CA THR A 7 -22.74 -4.38 -22.45
C THR A 7 -22.65 -3.12 -21.59
N LYS A 8 -22.39 -3.31 -20.30
CA LYS A 8 -21.87 -2.25 -19.43
C LYS A 8 -20.37 -2.14 -19.68
N GLU A 9 -19.92 -0.99 -20.16
CA GLU A 9 -18.51 -0.62 -20.09
C GLU A 9 -18.17 -0.41 -18.61
N VAL A 10 -17.39 -1.34 -18.07
CA VAL A 10 -16.76 -1.19 -16.76
C VAL A 10 -15.44 -0.49 -17.03
N ASP A 11 -15.34 0.75 -16.57
CA ASP A 11 -14.08 1.47 -16.53
C ASP A 11 -13.11 0.68 -15.64
N THR A 12 -12.12 0.05 -16.26
CA THR A 12 -11.14 -0.82 -15.61
C THR A 12 -9.77 -0.16 -15.55
N ASP A 13 -9.71 1.17 -15.63
CA ASP A 13 -8.48 1.89 -15.35
C ASP A 13 -8.33 2.05 -13.82
N GLU A 14 -7.97 0.95 -13.16
CA GLU A 14 -7.17 1.08 -11.94
C GLU A 14 -5.90 1.81 -12.36
N SER A 15 -5.79 3.08 -12.00
CA SER A 15 -4.57 3.87 -12.18
C SER A 15 -3.45 3.17 -11.40
N ILE A 16 -2.76 2.24 -12.06
CA ILE A 16 -1.57 1.60 -11.52
C ILE A 16 -0.56 2.73 -11.44
N GLN A 17 -0.33 3.19 -10.21
CA GLN A 17 0.65 4.20 -9.86
C GLN A 17 2.03 3.68 -10.27
N ALA A 18 2.40 3.96 -11.53
CA ALA A 18 3.66 3.62 -12.19
C ALA A 18 4.32 2.34 -11.65
N MET A 19 3.91 1.18 -12.16
CA MET A 19 4.70 -0.05 -11.94
C MET A 19 6.13 0.23 -12.43
N ASP A 20 7.11 0.05 -11.54
CA ASP A 20 8.51 0.34 -11.86
C ASP A 20 8.94 -0.44 -13.11
N SER A 21 9.53 0.26 -14.08
CA SER A 21 9.99 -0.29 -15.36
C SER A 21 10.91 -1.50 -15.18
N HIS A 22 11.71 -1.52 -14.10
CA HIS A 22 12.57 -2.65 -13.78
C HIS A 22 11.78 -3.87 -13.33
N LEU A 23 10.80 -3.68 -12.43
CA LEU A 23 9.91 -4.75 -11.97
C LEU A 23 9.07 -5.32 -13.11
N ALA A 24 8.56 -4.46 -14.00
CA ALA A 24 7.84 -4.88 -15.20
C ALA A 24 8.71 -5.80 -16.08
N SER A 25 9.96 -5.40 -16.34
CA SER A 25 10.90 -6.23 -17.13
C SER A 25 11.21 -7.57 -16.46
N LEU A 26 11.32 -7.61 -15.13
CA LEU A 26 11.56 -8.87 -14.41
C LEU A 26 10.36 -9.82 -14.50
N LEU A 27 9.13 -9.29 -14.39
CA LEU A 27 7.90 -10.07 -14.50
C LEU A 27 7.71 -10.64 -15.91
N GLU A 28 7.98 -9.86 -16.96
CA GLU A 28 7.96 -10.34 -18.34
C GLU A 28 8.96 -11.48 -18.57
N LYS A 29 10.20 -11.32 -18.09
CA LYS A 29 11.22 -12.38 -18.18
C LYS A 29 10.83 -13.65 -17.43
N GLU A 30 10.22 -13.50 -16.24
CA GLU A 30 9.73 -14.64 -15.47
C GLU A 30 8.60 -15.36 -16.20
N HIS A 31 7.69 -14.62 -16.83
CA HIS A 31 6.60 -15.15 -17.65
C HIS A 31 7.13 -15.97 -18.83
N ASP A 32 8.04 -15.41 -19.62
CA ASP A 32 8.61 -16.08 -20.79
C ASP A 32 9.35 -17.36 -20.43
N LEU A 33 10.10 -17.35 -19.33
CA LEU A 33 10.79 -18.54 -18.82
C LEU A 33 9.82 -19.59 -18.30
N LYS A 34 8.73 -19.19 -17.63
CA LYS A 34 7.66 -20.11 -17.23
C LYS A 34 7.00 -20.75 -18.45
N GLU A 35 6.74 -20.00 -19.52
CA GLU A 35 6.22 -20.57 -20.76
C GLU A 35 7.19 -21.57 -21.41
N ALA A 36 8.48 -21.21 -21.50
CA ALA A 36 9.50 -22.10 -22.02
C ALA A 36 9.64 -23.38 -21.18
N TRP A 37 9.58 -23.26 -19.86
CA TRP A 37 9.62 -24.41 -18.95
C TRP A 37 8.35 -25.27 -19.04
N ARG A 38 7.17 -24.68 -19.22
CA ARG A 38 5.93 -25.44 -19.48
C ARG A 38 6.04 -26.32 -20.73
N LYS A 39 6.72 -25.83 -21.76
CA LYS A 39 7.02 -26.58 -23.01
C LYS A 39 8.12 -27.63 -22.80
N ASN A 40 9.05 -27.42 -21.86
CA ASN A 40 10.16 -28.36 -21.57
C ASN A 40 10.37 -28.57 -20.06
N LYS A 41 9.47 -29.33 -19.42
CA LYS A 41 9.42 -29.51 -17.96
C LYS A 41 10.61 -30.25 -17.37
N LEU A 42 11.32 -31.06 -18.17
CA LEU A 42 12.48 -31.83 -17.74
C LEU A 42 13.75 -30.97 -17.63
N ASN A 43 13.75 -29.77 -18.21
CA ASN A 43 14.89 -28.88 -18.16
C ASN A 43 15.03 -28.26 -16.75
N ARG A 44 15.97 -28.81 -15.95
CA ARG A 44 16.27 -28.33 -14.61
C ARG A 44 16.87 -26.92 -14.59
N HIS A 45 17.60 -26.52 -15.64
CA HIS A 45 18.23 -25.21 -15.71
C HIS A 45 17.17 -24.09 -15.78
N LEU A 46 16.13 -24.27 -16.60
CA LEU A 46 15.00 -23.32 -16.65
C LEU A 46 14.30 -23.19 -15.31
N ARG A 47 14.07 -24.32 -14.61
CA ARG A 47 13.47 -24.31 -13.27
C ARG A 47 14.31 -23.52 -12.26
N THR A 48 15.63 -23.72 -12.25
CA THR A 48 16.52 -22.95 -11.37
C THR A 48 16.48 -21.46 -11.70
N LYS A 49 16.53 -21.11 -12.99
CA LYS A 49 16.50 -19.72 -13.45
C LYS A 49 15.20 -19.00 -13.07
N ILE A 50 14.05 -19.67 -13.16
CA ILE A 50 12.76 -19.14 -12.68
C ILE A 50 12.81 -18.89 -11.16
N ALA A 51 13.36 -19.84 -10.39
CA ALA A 51 13.48 -19.68 -8.94
C ALA A 51 14.39 -18.50 -8.55
N ASP A 52 15.50 -18.31 -9.27
CA ASP A 52 16.41 -17.20 -9.03
C ASP A 52 15.75 -15.85 -9.39
N LEU A 53 15.06 -15.76 -10.53
CA LEU A 53 14.28 -14.56 -10.90
C LEU A 53 13.16 -14.28 -9.89
N GLY A 54 12.48 -15.31 -9.38
CA GLY A 54 11.47 -15.15 -8.34
C GLY A 54 12.03 -14.48 -7.08
N ARG A 55 13.25 -14.86 -6.66
CA ARG A 55 13.93 -14.21 -5.52
C ARG A 55 14.31 -12.76 -5.83
N GLU A 56 14.76 -12.50 -7.05
CA GLU A 56 15.11 -11.14 -7.50
C GLU A 56 13.88 -10.22 -7.49
N ILE A 57 12.75 -10.69 -8.03
CA ILE A 57 11.46 -10.00 -7.99
C ILE A 57 11.04 -9.72 -6.55
N GLU A 58 11.10 -10.72 -5.67
CA GLU A 58 10.70 -10.55 -4.27
C GLU A 58 11.59 -9.52 -3.54
N SER A 59 12.90 -9.58 -3.76
CA SER A 59 13.86 -8.63 -3.18
C SER A 59 13.62 -7.20 -3.66
N HIS A 60 13.39 -7.03 -4.96
CA HIS A 60 13.15 -5.73 -5.55
C HIS A 60 11.80 -5.16 -5.10
N ALA A 61 10.74 -5.97 -5.11
CA ALA A 61 9.41 -5.57 -4.66
C ALA A 61 9.40 -5.10 -3.19
N LYS A 62 10.14 -5.80 -2.30
CA LYS A 62 10.30 -5.37 -0.90
C LYS A 62 10.99 -4.01 -0.80
N THR A 63 12.05 -3.80 -1.57
CA THR A 63 12.80 -2.55 -1.59
C THR A 63 11.95 -1.40 -2.13
N LEU A 64 11.24 -1.63 -3.23
CA LEU A 64 10.35 -0.66 -3.85
C LEU A 64 9.20 -0.26 -2.91
N CYS A 65 8.59 -1.23 -2.23
CA CYS A 65 7.54 -0.96 -1.25
C CYS A 65 8.04 -0.07 -0.12
N ALA A 66 9.24 -0.35 0.43
CA ALA A 66 9.86 0.49 1.45
C ALA A 66 10.15 1.92 0.95
N GLN A 67 10.64 2.05 -0.29
CA GLN A 67 10.89 3.37 -0.91
C GLN A 67 9.59 4.16 -1.13
N GLN A 68 8.55 3.52 -1.66
CA GLN A 68 7.23 4.13 -1.83
C GLN A 68 6.66 4.59 -0.49
N TRP A 69 6.83 3.80 0.56
CA TRP A 69 6.46 4.17 1.92
C TRP A 69 7.22 5.39 2.45
N ASN A 70 8.54 5.41 2.28
CA ASN A 70 9.35 6.55 2.70
C ASN A 70 8.94 7.81 1.94
N ASN A 71 8.75 7.73 0.62
CA ASN A 71 8.29 8.86 -0.17
C ASN A 71 6.92 9.37 0.30
N ALA A 72 5.98 8.47 0.62
CA ALA A 72 4.68 8.85 1.15
C ALA A 72 4.79 9.55 2.53
N CYS A 73 5.71 9.09 3.38
CA CYS A 73 6.01 9.72 4.66
C CYS A 73 6.71 11.09 4.50
N ASP A 74 7.65 11.21 3.57
CA ASP A 74 8.41 12.45 3.32
C ASP A 74 7.52 13.52 2.69
N GLU A 75 6.66 13.15 1.73
CA GLU A 75 5.63 14.04 1.18
C GLU A 75 4.65 14.51 2.26
N ALA A 76 4.33 13.62 3.21
CA ALA A 76 3.51 13.96 4.35
C ALA A 76 4.21 14.95 5.30
N ASP A 77 5.49 14.76 5.58
CA ASP A 77 6.20 15.63 6.51
C ASP A 77 6.49 17.00 5.91
N GLY A 78 6.87 17.06 4.63
CA GLY A 78 7.33 18.28 3.95
C GLY A 78 6.25 19.30 3.54
N LYS A 79 4.95 18.94 3.47
CA LYS A 79 3.91 19.80 2.87
C LYS A 79 2.61 20.00 3.67
N MET A 80 2.44 19.43 4.86
CA MET A 80 1.08 19.11 5.30
C MET A 80 0.22 20.25 5.88
N ARG A 81 -0.86 20.58 5.14
CA ARG A 81 -2.16 20.92 5.74
C ARG A 81 -2.74 19.70 6.46
N LYS A 82 -3.50 19.91 7.54
CA LYS A 82 -4.05 18.86 8.45
C LYS A 82 -4.80 17.71 7.76
N GLY A 83 -5.41 17.95 6.60
CA GLY A 83 -6.24 16.97 5.88
C GLY A 83 -5.47 15.79 5.27
N THR A 84 -4.28 16.01 4.72
CA THR A 84 -3.48 14.94 4.11
C THR A 84 -2.98 13.97 5.20
N LYS A 85 -2.68 14.50 6.39
CA LYS A 85 -2.20 13.77 7.58
C LYS A 85 -3.22 12.72 8.02
N TRP A 86 -4.49 13.10 7.96
CA TRP A 86 -5.63 12.22 8.17
C TRP A 86 -5.84 11.22 7.02
N GLY A 87 -5.51 11.60 5.78
CA GLY A 87 -5.52 10.70 4.62
C GLY A 87 -4.56 9.53 4.78
N LEU A 88 -3.30 9.82 5.14
CA LEU A 88 -2.27 8.81 5.38
C LEU A 88 -2.64 7.86 6.54
N LEU A 89 -3.15 8.41 7.65
CA LEU A 89 -3.61 7.58 8.77
C LEU A 89 -4.74 6.64 8.35
N LYS A 90 -5.72 7.13 7.58
CA LYS A 90 -6.80 6.27 7.08
C LYS A 90 -6.29 5.17 6.15
N HIS A 91 -5.24 5.44 5.37
CA HIS A 91 -4.60 4.45 4.52
C HIS A 91 -3.86 3.39 5.34
N LEU A 92 -3.14 3.80 6.40
CA LEU A 92 -2.48 2.91 7.36
C LEU A 92 -3.46 2.01 8.14
N MET A 93 -4.67 2.51 8.39
CA MET A 93 -5.72 1.79 9.12
C MET A 93 -6.64 0.96 8.20
N ALA A 94 -6.50 1.12 6.89
CA ALA A 94 -7.29 0.35 5.93
C ALA A 94 -6.68 -1.06 5.81
N ASP A 95 -7.09 -1.97 6.68
CA ASP A 95 -6.83 -3.42 6.55
C ASP A 95 -7.50 -4.05 5.31
N SER A 96 -8.17 -3.26 4.47
CA SER A 96 -8.87 -3.73 3.27
C SER A 96 -8.77 -2.74 2.12
N ASP A 97 -8.76 -3.27 0.89
CA ASP A 97 -8.77 -2.50 -0.37
C ASP A 97 -9.94 -1.51 -0.50
N LYS A 98 -10.96 -1.63 0.36
CA LYS A 98 -12.13 -0.74 0.42
C LYS A 98 -12.44 -0.35 1.87
N PRO A 99 -11.79 0.69 2.41
CA PRO A 99 -12.09 1.18 3.74
C PRO A 99 -13.49 1.79 3.76
N THR A 100 -14.41 1.17 4.51
CA THR A 100 -15.71 1.77 4.78
C THR A 100 -15.59 2.83 5.87
N ARG A 101 -16.39 3.90 5.78
CA ARG A 101 -16.44 4.96 6.80
C ARG A 101 -16.73 4.39 8.21
N GLY A 102 -17.59 3.38 8.30
CA GLY A 102 -17.90 2.71 9.56
C GLY A 102 -16.74 1.87 10.12
N GLY A 103 -16.03 1.13 9.26
CA GLY A 103 -14.87 0.33 9.68
C GLY A 103 -13.71 1.19 10.18
N THR A 104 -13.42 2.28 9.47
CA THR A 104 -12.38 3.24 9.87
C THR A 104 -12.72 3.94 11.18
N GLN A 105 -13.98 4.39 11.37
CA GLN A 105 -14.46 4.98 12.62
C GLN A 105 -14.27 4.02 13.81
N LEU A 106 -14.67 2.76 13.64
CA LEU A 106 -14.59 1.75 14.70
C LEU A 106 -13.15 1.37 15.04
N GLN A 107 -12.24 1.38 14.06
CA GLN A 107 -10.81 1.22 14.32
C GLN A 107 -10.20 2.43 15.05
N ILE A 108 -10.61 3.66 14.71
CA ILE A 108 -10.17 4.87 15.42
C ILE A 108 -10.62 4.80 16.88
N GLU A 109 -11.87 4.43 17.13
CA GLU A 109 -12.41 4.27 18.47
C GLU A 109 -11.63 3.21 19.28
N ARG A 110 -11.31 2.07 18.66
CA ARG A 110 -10.45 1.05 19.29
C ARG A 110 -9.07 1.58 19.65
N LEU A 111 -8.42 2.32 18.74
CA LEU A 111 -7.09 2.91 18.99
C LEU A 111 -7.13 3.94 20.13
N VAL A 112 -8.14 4.80 20.14
CA VAL A 112 -8.36 5.79 21.21
C VAL A 112 -8.58 5.09 22.55
N HIS A 113 -9.42 4.04 22.58
CA HIS A 113 -9.65 3.26 23.81
C HIS A 113 -8.40 2.54 24.30
N LYS A 114 -7.64 1.89 23.41
CA LYS A 114 -6.40 1.19 23.76
C LYS A 114 -5.37 2.16 24.34
N HIS A 115 -5.18 3.31 23.70
CA HIS A 115 -4.25 4.32 24.20
C HIS A 115 -4.75 5.01 25.48
N ALA A 116 -6.07 5.17 25.66
CA ALA A 116 -6.62 5.69 26.91
C ALA A 116 -6.36 4.74 28.09
N GLN A 117 -6.36 3.42 27.86
CA GLN A 117 -5.99 2.41 28.85
C GLN A 117 -4.48 2.47 29.17
N ASP A 118 -3.62 2.60 28.15
CA ASP A 118 -2.17 2.59 28.33
C ASP A 118 -1.62 3.89 28.94
N SER A 119 -2.27 5.04 28.70
CA SER A 119 -1.75 6.38 29.09
C SER A 119 -2.54 7.10 30.19
N GLY A 120 -3.45 6.41 30.88
CA GLY A 120 -4.15 6.99 32.05
C GLY A 120 -5.23 8.03 31.74
N GLY A 121 -5.83 7.98 30.53
CA GLY A 121 -7.05 8.72 30.20
C GLY A 121 -7.02 9.56 28.91
N SER A 122 -8.21 9.82 28.35
CA SER A 122 -8.42 10.49 27.06
C SER A 122 -7.92 11.95 26.99
N GLN A 123 -7.69 12.58 28.14
CA GLN A 123 -7.10 13.92 28.24
C GLN A 123 -5.59 13.92 27.95
N ALA A 124 -4.88 12.82 28.22
CA ALA A 124 -3.47 12.68 27.88
C ALA A 124 -3.28 12.62 26.36
N LEU A 125 -4.19 11.94 25.65
CA LEU A 125 -4.21 11.83 24.19
C LEU A 125 -4.25 13.17 23.45
N LEU A 126 -4.82 14.24 24.04
CA LEU A 126 -4.82 15.57 23.43
C LEU A 126 -3.54 16.35 23.75
N LYS A 127 -2.94 16.11 24.92
CA LYS A 127 -1.74 16.81 25.39
C LYS A 127 -0.47 16.29 24.71
N THR A 128 -0.32 14.97 24.53
CA THR A 128 0.91 14.36 24.01
C THR A 128 1.21 14.69 22.54
N PRO A 129 0.27 14.53 21.58
CA PRO A 129 0.49 14.97 20.21
C PRO A 129 0.45 16.50 20.08
N GLY A 130 -0.31 17.17 20.95
CA GLY A 130 -0.35 18.63 21.08
C GLY A 130 0.94 19.27 21.60
N GLN A 131 1.86 18.50 22.17
CA GLN A 131 3.21 18.94 22.56
C GLN A 131 4.27 18.45 21.57
N LYS A 132 4.08 17.27 20.97
CA LYS A 132 5.10 16.62 20.12
C LYS A 132 4.98 16.97 18.63
N TYR A 133 3.77 17.20 18.13
CA TYR A 133 3.49 17.33 16.68
C TYR A 133 2.71 18.60 16.30
N LEU A 134 2.11 19.28 17.26
CA LEU A 134 1.58 20.63 17.09
C LEU A 134 2.35 21.52 18.05
N PRO A 135 3.11 22.52 17.60
CA PRO A 135 3.60 23.55 18.51
C PRO A 135 2.39 24.39 18.93
N LEU A 136 1.72 23.98 20.01
CA LEU A 136 0.74 24.81 20.71
C LEU A 136 1.48 25.79 21.63
N GLU A 137 2.50 26.47 21.10
CA GLU A 137 3.03 27.67 21.72
C GLU A 137 2.04 28.80 21.34
N SER A 138 1.20 29.12 22.32
CA SER A 138 0.41 30.34 22.35
C SER A 138 1.30 31.54 22.06
N LYS A 139 0.90 32.39 21.12
CA LYS A 139 1.21 33.82 21.24
C LYS A 139 0.43 34.41 22.41
#